data_AF-A0A453IVG0-F1
#
_entry.id   AF-A0A453IVG0-F1
#
_cell.length_a   1.000
_cell.length_b   1.000
_cell.length_c   1.000
_cell.angle_alpha   90.00
_cell.angle_beta   90.00
_cell.angle_gamma   90.00
#
_symmetry.space_group_name_H-M   'P 1'
#
loop_
_entity.id
_entity.type
_entity.pdbx_description
1 polymer ?
#
loop_
_entity_poly.entity_id
_entity_poly.type
_entity_poly.pdbx_seq_one_letter_code
_entity_poly.pdbx_strand_id
1 'polypeptide(L)' 'SYSGISKYKRGLRNGPRALKPVPVIVRCRCCGRVKLPHFYCCSGEKGNAGDSSS' A
#
# COMPACT_ATOMS: atom_id res chain seq x y z
N SER A 1 -21.50 -29.46 -23.20
CA SER A 1 -21.27 -28.98 -21.83
C SER A 1 -19.85 -28.51 -21.70
N TYR A 2 -19.57 -27.19 -21.72
CA TYR A 2 -18.20 -26.70 -21.54
C TYR A 2 -17.79 -27.07 -20.11
N SER A 3 -16.94 -28.08 -19.95
CA SER A 3 -16.39 -28.46 -18.66
C SER A 3 -15.42 -27.36 -18.24
N GLY A 4 -16.01 -26.29 -17.70
CA GLY A 4 -15.30 -25.14 -17.19
C GLY A 4 -14.19 -25.58 -16.24
N ILE A 5 -13.14 -24.77 -16.19
CA ILE A 5 -11.98 -24.98 -15.33
C ILE A 5 -12.46 -25.20 -13.88
N SER A 6 -12.08 -26.33 -13.27
CA SER A 6 -12.47 -26.67 -11.90
C SER A 6 -12.00 -25.62 -10.89
N LYS A 7 -12.72 -25.47 -9.77
CA LYS A 7 -12.37 -24.51 -8.70
C LYS A 7 -10.91 -24.65 -8.24
N TYR A 8 -10.42 -25.89 -8.14
CA TYR A 8 -9.03 -26.21 -7.83
C TYR A 8 -8.05 -25.62 -8.86
N LYS A 9 -8.27 -25.88 -10.16
CA LYS A 9 -7.42 -25.35 -11.24
C LYS A 9 -7.49 -23.82 -11.32
N ARG A 10 -8.62 -23.21 -10.96
CA ARG A 10 -8.77 -21.75 -10.87
C ARG A 10 -7.97 -21.15 -9.71
N GLY A 11 -7.98 -21.82 -8.55
CA GLY A 11 -7.23 -21.40 -7.36
C GLY A 11 -5.72 -21.40 -7.59
N LEU A 12 -5.18 -22.42 -8.25
CA LEU A 12 -3.75 -22.50 -8.57
C LEU A 12 -3.29 -21.40 -9.55
N ARG A 13 -4.14 -21.01 -10.50
CA ARG A 13 -3.82 -19.94 -11.47
C ARG A 13 -3.88 -18.55 -10.82
N ASN A 14 -4.84 -18.33 -9.92
CA ASN A 14 -5.10 -17.01 -9.34
C ASN A 14 -4.38 -16.78 -8.00
N GLY A 15 -4.01 -17.83 -7.27
CA GLY A 15 -3.32 -17.75 -5.99
C GLY A 15 -2.01 -16.95 -6.04
N PRO A 16 -1.11 -17.20 -7.02
CA PRO A 16 0.13 -16.44 -7.17
C PRO A 16 -0.07 -14.96 -7.53
N ARG A 17 -1.26 -14.57 -7.96
CA ARG A 17 -1.63 -13.18 -8.28
C ARG A 17 -2.22 -12.42 -7.08
N ALA A 18 -2.32 -13.07 -5.92
CA ALA A 18 -2.73 -12.38 -4.71
C ALA A 18 -1.77 -11.22 -4.43
N LEU A 19 -2.33 -10.04 -4.22
CA LEU A 19 -1.54 -8.86 -3.86
C LEU A 19 -0.87 -9.13 -2.51
N LYS A 20 0.45 -9.03 -2.47
CA LYS A 20 1.19 -9.06 -1.21
C LYS A 20 0.87 -7.76 -0.46
N PRO A 21 0.60 -7.81 0.86
CA PRO A 21 0.44 -6.60 1.64
C PRO A 21 1.73 -5.76 1.54
N VAL A 22 1.57 -4.44 1.45
CA VAL A 22 2.71 -3.53 1.42
C VAL A 22 3.45 -3.66 2.75
N PRO A 23 4.74 -4.05 2.75
CA PRO A 23 5.45 -4.46 3.97
C PRO A 23 5.73 -3.28 4.91
N VAL A 24 5.61 -2.05 4.42
CA VAL A 24 5.87 -0.84 5.20
C VAL A 24 4.84 0.23 4.84
N ILE A 25 4.01 0.58 5.82
CA ILE A 25 3.02 1.65 5.70
C ILE A 25 3.44 2.74 6.71
N VAL A 26 4.07 3.82 6.23
CA VAL A 26 4.56 4.90 7.10
C VAL A 26 3.52 6.03 7.17
N ARG A 27 3.18 6.47 8.39
CA ARG A 27 2.37 7.68 8.59
C ARG A 27 3.23 8.93 8.45
N CYS A 28 2.76 9.92 7.70
CA CYS A 28 3.40 11.22 7.66
C CYS A 28 3.34 11.88 9.03
N ARG A 29 4.48 12.31 9.57
CA ARG A 29 4.50 13.08 10.82
C ARG A 29 3.92 14.49 10.68
N CYS A 30 4.00 15.10 9.50
CA CYS A 30 3.42 16.42 9.24
C CYS A 30 1.89 16.39 9.01
N CYS A 31 1.42 15.60 8.02
CA CYS A 31 0.02 15.61 7.59
C CYS A 31 -0.85 14.48 8.20
N GLY A 32 -0.26 13.55 8.97
CA GLY A 32 -0.95 12.36 9.51
C GLY A 32 -1.33 11.30 8.47
N ARG A 33 -1.33 11.64 7.18
CA ARG A 33 -1.72 10.72 6.09
C ARG A 33 -0.70 9.60 5.93
N VAL A 34 -1.22 8.41 5.68
CA VAL A 34 -0.46 7.19 5.39
C VAL A 34 0.15 7.27 3.98
N LYS A 35 1.40 6.82 3.81
CA LYS A 35 2.03 6.69 2.49
C LYS A 35 2.59 5.30 2.25
N LEU A 36 2.65 4.94 0.97
CA LEU A 36 3.40 3.80 0.46
C LEU A 36 4.92 4.04 0.52
N PRO A 37 5.76 2.99 0.50
CA PRO A 37 7.23 3.04 0.66
C PRO A 37 8.00 4.01 -0.25
N HIS A 38 7.40 4.43 -1.37
CA HIS A 38 8.05 5.30 -2.35
C HIS A 38 7.36 6.67 -2.51
N PHE A 39 6.28 6.92 -1.76
CA PHE A 39 5.58 8.20 -1.80
C PHE A 39 5.84 8.96 -0.51
N TYR A 40 6.30 10.20 -0.60
CA TYR A 40 6.47 11.09 0.55
C TYR A 40 5.43 12.25 0.48
N CYS A 41 4.28 12.20 1.21
CA CYS A 41 3.46 13.41 1.61
C CYS A 41 4.38 14.49 2.18
N CYS A 42 4.01 15.76 2.00
CA CYS A 42 4.79 16.91 2.48
C CYS A 42 6.25 16.86 2.00
N SER A 43 6.53 16.32 0.80
CA SER A 43 7.87 16.28 0.19
C SER A 43 8.99 15.62 1.02
N GLY A 44 8.65 14.87 2.07
CA GLY A 44 9.63 14.26 2.97
C GLY A 44 10.06 15.16 4.14
N GLU A 45 9.38 16.28 4.37
CA GLU A 45 9.58 17.15 5.52
C GLU A 45 9.44 16.35 6.81
N LYS A 46 10.47 16.40 7.65
CA LYS A 46 10.46 15.84 9.00
C LYS A 46 9.91 16.94 9.90
N GLY A 47 8.59 17.00 10.03
CA GLY A 47 7.87 18.06 10.73
C GLY A 47 8.62 18.57 11.95
N ASN A 48 9.00 19.86 11.90
CA ASN A 48 9.51 20.56 13.04
C ASN A 48 8.30 20.81 13.95
N ALA A 49 8.31 20.27 15.18
CA ALA A 49 7.20 20.41 16.12
C ALA A 49 7.08 21.85 16.70
N GLY A 50 7.40 22.88 15.92
CA GLY A 50 7.56 24.23 16.45
C GLY A 50 7.50 25.40 15.47
N ASP A 51 7.30 25.22 14.16
CA ASP A 51 7.15 26.38 13.28
C ASP A 51 5.69 26.54 12.87
N SER A 52 5.01 27.32 13.71
CA SER A 52 3.69 27.86 13.41
C SER A 52 3.89 28.99 12.41
N SER A 53 3.19 28.91 11.28
CA SER A 53 2.77 30.06 10.46
C SER A 53 3.83 31.03 9.96
N SER A 54 4.02 31.07 8.64
CA SER A 54 4.06 32.31 7.86
C SER A 54 3.49 32.06 6.47
#